data_AF-A0A7X4E7F4-F1
#
_entry.id   AF-A0A7X4E7F4-F1
#
_cell.length_a   1.000
_cell.length_b   1.000
_cell.length_c   1.000
_cell.angle_alpha   90.00
_cell.angle_beta   90.00
_cell.angle_gamma   90.00
#
_symmetry.space_group_name_H-M   'P 1'
#
loop_
_entity.id
_entity.type
_entity.pdbx_description
1 polymer ?
#
loop_
_entity_poly.entity_id
_entity_poly.type
_entity_poly.pdbx_seq_one_letter_code
_entity_poly.pdbx_strand_id
1 'polypeptide(L)'
;MHDQEQLRQRFNGHFAPWGINLPTDAMSPGVVWLIVQQGWTIWTRFDISVEDGREHLDYYAMHRMTNDRHVRLYADGDEEGLPAISGMYVIPQGATQAEREAAEAKHYADNQAVEKLLEEKGFVMTDQAHASARINRSLQIHRKRRVNRTGFSRD
;
A
#
# COMPACT_ATOMS: atom_id res chain seq x y z
N MET A 1 6.84 -22.49 -15.22
CA MET A 1 6.00 -21.75 -16.20
C MET A 1 4.51 -21.86 -15.92
N HIS A 2 3.98 -23.00 -15.42
CA HIS A 2 2.55 -23.10 -15.09
C HIS A 2 2.15 -22.19 -13.92
N ASP A 3 3.04 -22.03 -12.93
CA ASP A 3 2.78 -21.27 -11.70
C ASP A 3 2.72 -19.75 -11.94
N GLN A 4 3.64 -19.22 -12.73
CA GLN A 4 3.61 -17.80 -13.15
C GLN A 4 2.33 -17.43 -13.91
N GLU A 5 1.86 -18.29 -14.81
CA GLU A 5 0.60 -18.05 -15.52
C GLU A 5 -0.60 -18.10 -14.58
N GLN A 6 -0.62 -19.01 -13.60
CA GLN A 6 -1.66 -19.05 -12.57
C GLN A 6 -1.68 -17.78 -11.71
N LEU A 7 -0.50 -17.29 -11.27
CA LEU A 7 -0.38 -16.01 -10.55
C LEU A 7 -0.93 -14.85 -11.37
N ARG A 8 -0.55 -14.78 -12.66
CA ARG A 8 -1.02 -13.75 -13.59
C ARG A 8 -2.54 -13.81 -13.78
N GLN A 9 -3.10 -15.01 -13.94
CA GLN A 9 -4.55 -15.20 -14.08
C GLN A 9 -5.31 -14.78 -12.82
N ARG A 10 -4.77 -15.07 -11.63
CA ARG A 10 -5.36 -14.65 -10.35
C ARG A 10 -5.37 -13.14 -10.20
N PHE A 11 -4.23 -12.49 -10.45
CA PHE A 11 -4.14 -11.04 -10.46
C PHE A 11 -5.15 -10.43 -11.45
N ASN A 12 -5.15 -10.92 -12.70
CA ASN A 12 -6.05 -10.42 -13.74
C ASN A 12 -7.52 -10.66 -13.37
N GLY A 13 -7.84 -11.80 -12.76
CA GLY A 13 -9.18 -12.11 -12.28
C GLY A 13 -9.65 -11.15 -11.20
N HIS A 14 -8.78 -10.83 -10.24
CA HIS A 14 -9.07 -9.85 -9.19
C HIS A 14 -9.38 -8.47 -9.77
N PHE A 15 -8.57 -8.01 -10.73
CA PHE A 15 -8.72 -6.69 -11.32
C PHE A 15 -9.55 -6.65 -12.62
N ALA A 16 -10.15 -7.77 -13.03
CA ALA A 16 -10.97 -7.88 -14.24
C ALA A 16 -12.11 -6.85 -14.31
N PRO A 17 -12.82 -6.50 -13.21
CA PRO A 17 -13.86 -5.47 -13.24
C PRO A 17 -13.37 -4.09 -13.71
N TRP A 18 -12.07 -3.82 -13.61
CA TRP A 18 -11.44 -2.57 -14.06
C TRP A 18 -10.66 -2.72 -15.38
N GLY A 19 -10.67 -3.92 -15.98
CA GLY A 19 -9.94 -4.22 -17.22
C GLY A 19 -8.42 -4.10 -17.09
N ILE A 20 -7.89 -4.28 -15.88
CA ILE A 20 -6.46 -4.22 -15.60
C ILE A 20 -5.88 -5.62 -15.75
N ASN A 21 -4.80 -5.72 -16.52
CA ASN A 21 -4.07 -6.97 -16.71
C ASN A 21 -2.59 -6.74 -16.40
N LEU A 22 -1.98 -7.75 -15.80
CA LEU A 22 -0.55 -7.81 -15.58
C LEU A 22 0.16 -8.15 -16.90
N PRO A 23 1.14 -7.32 -17.34
CA PRO A 23 1.97 -7.64 -18.50
C PRO A 23 2.75 -8.94 -18.28
N THR A 24 2.97 -9.71 -19.34
CA THR A 24 3.75 -10.96 -19.25
C THR A 24 5.17 -10.73 -18.72
N ASP A 25 5.79 -9.61 -19.11
CA ASP A 25 7.15 -9.23 -18.69
C ASP A 25 7.25 -8.91 -17.19
N ALA A 26 6.10 -8.73 -16.50
CA ALA A 26 6.04 -8.50 -15.07
C ALA A 26 6.27 -9.75 -14.21
N MET A 27 6.40 -10.92 -14.85
CA MET A 27 6.78 -12.17 -14.19
C MET A 27 8.30 -12.40 -14.15
N SER A 28 9.09 -11.36 -14.42
CA SER A 28 10.55 -11.40 -14.29
C SER A 28 10.96 -11.22 -12.81
N PRO A 29 11.70 -12.16 -12.19
CA PRO A 29 12.08 -12.06 -10.78
C PRO A 29 12.79 -10.75 -10.44
N GLY A 30 12.42 -10.14 -9.31
CA GLY A 30 13.02 -8.90 -8.79
C GLY A 30 12.67 -7.63 -9.56
N VAL A 31 11.89 -7.72 -10.65
CA VAL A 31 11.45 -6.55 -11.41
C VAL A 31 10.15 -6.01 -10.82
N VAL A 32 10.17 -4.72 -10.47
CA VAL A 32 8.96 -4.00 -10.06
C VAL A 32 8.28 -3.41 -11.28
N TRP A 33 6.97 -3.63 -11.38
CA TRP A 33 6.11 -3.01 -12.38
C TRP A 33 5.11 -2.08 -11.75
N LEU A 34 4.84 -0.96 -12.44
CA LEU A 34 3.85 0.02 -12.03
C LEU A 34 2.72 0.07 -13.05
N ILE A 35 1.50 -0.14 -12.59
CA ILE A 35 0.28 -0.03 -13.38
C ILE A 35 -0.53 1.15 -12.86
N VAL A 36 -0.87 2.08 -13.76
CA VAL A 36 -1.70 3.25 -13.45
C VAL A 36 -2.89 3.29 -14.41
N GLN A 37 -4.05 2.86 -13.93
CA GLN A 37 -5.23 2.68 -14.76
C GLN A 37 -6.52 2.74 -13.93
N GLN A 38 -7.60 3.33 -14.46
CA GLN A 38 -8.91 3.41 -13.79
C GLN A 38 -8.87 3.96 -12.34
N GLY A 39 -7.95 4.88 -12.03
CA GLY A 39 -7.79 5.44 -10.68
C GLY A 39 -7.04 4.53 -9.70
N TRP A 40 -6.53 3.39 -10.18
CA TRP A 40 -5.58 2.53 -9.46
C TRP A 40 -4.15 2.98 -9.70
N THR A 41 -3.31 2.78 -8.69
CA THR A 41 -1.85 2.74 -8.79
C THR A 41 -1.41 1.46 -8.12
N ILE A 42 -0.88 0.52 -8.92
CA ILE A 42 -0.56 -0.83 -8.48
C ILE A 42 0.91 -1.08 -8.76
N TRP A 43 1.69 -1.30 -7.72
CA TRP A 43 3.03 -1.87 -7.85
C TRP A 43 2.93 -3.38 -7.75
N THR A 44 3.67 -4.08 -8.59
CA THR A 44 3.74 -5.54 -8.56
C THR A 44 5.19 -6.00 -8.63
N ARG A 45 5.52 -7.08 -7.93
CA ARG A 45 6.86 -7.69 -7.98
C ARG A 45 6.73 -9.20 -7.83
N PHE A 46 7.23 -9.91 -8.83
CA PHE A 46 7.35 -11.36 -8.79
C PHE A 46 8.70 -11.75 -8.16
N ASP A 47 8.68 -12.73 -7.27
CA ASP A 47 9.88 -13.24 -6.60
C ASP A 47 9.73 -14.72 -6.21
N ILE A 48 10.85 -15.32 -5.79
CA ILE A 48 10.91 -16.66 -5.20
C ILE A 48 11.30 -16.49 -3.73
N SER A 49 10.48 -17.03 -2.83
CA SER A 49 10.72 -16.97 -1.40
C SER A 49 11.99 -17.73 -1.04
N VAL A 50 12.88 -17.09 -0.27
CA VAL A 50 14.12 -17.72 0.19
C VAL A 50 13.90 -18.74 1.32
N GLU A 51 12.77 -18.66 2.01
CA GLU A 51 12.47 -19.50 3.18
C GLU A 51 11.96 -20.89 2.77
N ASP A 52 11.08 -20.94 1.79
CA ASP A 52 10.38 -22.16 1.35
C ASP A 52 10.50 -22.44 -0.15
N GLY A 53 11.15 -21.56 -0.92
CA GLY A 53 11.32 -21.70 -2.36
C GLY A 53 10.06 -21.44 -3.19
N ARG A 54 8.96 -20.94 -2.60
CA ARG A 54 7.71 -20.72 -3.32
C ARG A 54 7.76 -19.46 -4.19
N GLU A 55 7.36 -19.61 -5.45
CA GLU A 55 7.07 -18.50 -6.35
C GLU A 55 5.86 -17.70 -5.84
N HIS A 56 5.97 -16.38 -5.83
CA HIS A 56 4.90 -15.51 -5.38
C HIS A 56 4.89 -14.16 -6.12
N LEU A 57 3.73 -13.53 -6.15
CA LEU A 57 3.53 -12.18 -6.66
C LEU A 57 3.07 -11.28 -5.53
N ASP A 58 3.92 -10.31 -5.15
CA ASP A 58 3.52 -9.23 -4.25
C ASP A 58 2.93 -8.09 -5.06
N TYR A 59 1.82 -7.51 -4.58
CA TYR A 59 1.32 -6.26 -5.10
C TYR A 59 0.89 -5.29 -4.01
N TYR A 60 1.15 -4.00 -4.23
CA TYR A 60 0.62 -2.90 -3.46
C TYR A 60 -0.33 -2.09 -4.32
N ALA A 61 -1.62 -2.11 -3.99
CA ALA A 61 -2.66 -1.45 -4.77
C ALA A 61 -3.27 -0.28 -3.99
N MET A 62 -3.21 0.90 -4.58
CA MET A 62 -3.88 2.10 -4.11
C MET A 62 -5.01 2.46 -5.05
N HIS A 63 -6.16 2.85 -4.50
CA HIS A 63 -7.26 3.37 -5.29
C HIS A 63 -7.81 4.64 -4.65
N ARG A 64 -8.27 5.58 -5.48
CA ARG A 64 -8.77 6.89 -5.00
C ARG A 64 -10.01 6.81 -4.07
N MET A 65 -10.71 5.67 -4.03
CA MET A 65 -11.97 5.50 -3.28
C MET A 65 -11.93 4.41 -2.20
N THR A 66 -10.85 3.66 -2.08
CA THR A 66 -10.75 2.55 -1.12
C THR A 66 -9.43 2.63 -0.38
N ASN A 67 -9.34 1.91 0.74
CA ASN A 67 -8.06 1.73 1.42
C ASN A 67 -7.09 0.97 0.52
N ASP A 68 -5.81 1.20 0.78
CA ASP A 68 -4.72 0.49 0.15
C ASP A 68 -4.75 -0.99 0.52
N ARG A 69 -4.18 -1.83 -0.34
CA ARG A 69 -4.00 -3.26 -0.09
C ARG A 69 -2.59 -3.66 -0.44
N HIS A 70 -1.98 -4.46 0.42
CA HIS A 70 -0.71 -5.12 0.17
C HIS A 70 -0.97 -6.62 0.27
N VAL A 71 -0.71 -7.35 -0.80
CA VAL A 71 -1.05 -8.77 -0.90
C VAL A 71 0.09 -9.53 -1.54
N ARG A 72 0.30 -10.74 -1.03
CA ARG A 72 1.13 -11.76 -1.64
C ARG A 72 0.24 -12.88 -2.18
N LEU A 73 0.36 -13.17 -3.47
CA LEU A 73 -0.33 -14.25 -4.15
C LEU A 73 0.61 -15.43 -4.35
N TYR A 74 0.11 -16.64 -4.16
CA TYR A 74 0.78 -17.89 -4.52
C TYR A 74 0.03 -18.61 -5.65
N ALA A 75 0.72 -19.48 -6.39
CA ALA A 75 0.16 -20.14 -7.58
C ALA A 75 -0.99 -21.11 -7.24
N ASP A 76 -0.86 -21.83 -6.14
CA ASP A 76 -1.89 -22.74 -5.59
C ASP A 76 -3.18 -22.00 -5.18
N GLY A 77 -3.07 -20.70 -4.92
CA GLY A 77 -4.19 -19.83 -4.60
C GLY A 77 -4.28 -19.37 -3.18
N ASP A 78 -3.28 -19.67 -2.38
CA ASP A 78 -3.11 -18.98 -1.13
C ASP A 78 -2.90 -17.49 -1.40
N GLU A 79 -3.50 -16.66 -0.55
CA GLU A 79 -3.29 -15.22 -0.53
C GLU A 79 -2.96 -14.80 0.89
N GLU A 80 -1.92 -13.98 1.05
CA GLU A 80 -1.50 -13.45 2.33
C GLU A 80 -1.66 -11.92 2.32
N GLY A 81 -2.34 -11.40 3.34
CA GLY A 81 -2.45 -9.96 3.57
C GLY A 81 -1.17 -9.44 4.24
N LEU A 82 -0.45 -8.58 3.54
CA LEU A 82 0.75 -7.93 4.05
C LEU A 82 0.41 -6.57 4.68
N PRO A 83 1.29 -5.99 5.51
CA PRO A 83 1.08 -4.67 6.07
C PRO A 83 0.87 -3.60 4.98
N ALA A 84 -0.18 -2.80 5.13
CA ALA A 84 -0.54 -1.72 4.22
C ALA A 84 -0.76 -0.40 4.98
N ILE A 85 -0.56 0.72 4.30
CA ILE A 85 -0.78 2.04 4.90
C ILE A 85 -2.27 2.17 5.21
N SER A 86 -2.58 2.51 6.46
CA SER A 86 -3.96 2.72 6.87
C SER A 86 -4.32 4.21 6.77
N GLY A 87 -5.51 4.50 6.25
CA GLY A 87 -6.09 5.84 6.28
C GLY A 87 -6.78 6.20 7.60
N MET A 88 -6.97 5.23 8.50
CA MET A 88 -7.76 5.41 9.72
C MET A 88 -7.11 4.73 10.93
N TYR A 89 -7.36 5.29 12.10
CA TYR A 89 -7.07 4.70 13.41
C TYR A 89 -8.26 4.92 14.34
N VAL A 90 -8.40 4.04 15.32
CA VAL A 90 -9.53 4.04 16.24
C VAL A 90 -9.13 4.69 17.55
N ILE A 91 -9.96 5.60 18.04
CA ILE A 91 -9.86 6.18 19.38
C ILE A 91 -11.05 5.65 20.18
N PRO A 92 -10.83 4.91 21.28
CA PRO A 92 -11.90 4.47 22.15
C PRO A 92 -12.74 5.64 22.69
N GLN A 93 -14.05 5.40 22.87
CA GLN A 93 -14.90 6.37 23.54
C GLN A 93 -14.42 6.59 24.98
N GLY A 94 -14.37 7.85 25.41
CA GLY A 94 -13.86 8.21 26.74
C GLY A 94 -12.33 8.34 26.84
N ALA A 95 -11.59 8.09 25.75
CA ALA A 95 -10.14 8.27 25.75
C ALA A 95 -9.72 9.69 26.14
N THR A 96 -8.77 9.77 27.06
CA THR A 96 -8.09 10.99 27.50
C THR A 96 -7.33 11.64 26.33
N GLN A 97 -6.95 12.91 26.49
CA GLN A 97 -6.17 13.62 25.47
C GLN A 97 -4.82 12.93 25.21
N ALA A 98 -4.18 12.40 26.25
CA ALA A 98 -2.92 11.67 26.13
C ALA A 98 -3.07 10.36 25.34
N GLU A 99 -4.13 9.59 25.58
CA GLU A 99 -4.43 8.36 24.83
C GLU A 99 -4.73 8.65 23.35
N ARG A 100 -5.43 9.76 23.07
CA ARG A 100 -5.68 10.23 21.70
C ARG A 100 -4.39 10.55 20.96
N GLU A 101 -3.48 11.26 21.62
CA GLU A 101 -2.17 11.61 21.08
C GLU A 101 -1.27 10.38 20.89
N ALA A 102 -1.31 9.42 21.82
CA ALA A 102 -0.59 8.16 21.70
C ALA A 102 -1.13 7.30 20.54
N ALA A 103 -2.45 7.20 20.38
CA ALA A 103 -3.06 6.47 19.26
C ALA A 103 -2.72 7.11 17.91
N GLU A 104 -2.75 8.44 17.83
CA GLU A 104 -2.32 9.18 16.64
C GLU A 104 -0.83 8.96 16.34
N ALA A 105 0.04 9.09 17.35
CA ALA A 105 1.48 8.90 17.19
C ALA A 105 1.82 7.49 16.72
N LYS A 106 1.17 6.47 17.32
CA LYS A 106 1.33 5.08 16.91
C LYS A 106 0.90 4.87 15.45
N HIS A 107 -0.25 5.42 15.06
CA HIS A 107 -0.76 5.30 13.70
C HIS A 107 0.23 5.80 12.65
N TYR A 108 0.80 6.99 12.84
CA TYR A 108 1.79 7.52 11.90
C TYR A 108 3.10 6.74 11.94
N ALA A 109 3.53 6.26 13.12
CA ALA A 109 4.72 5.42 13.23
C ALA A 109 4.55 4.08 12.50
N ASP A 110 3.38 3.44 12.63
CA ASP A 110 3.04 2.20 11.91
C ASP A 110 3.05 2.45 10.39
N ASN A 111 2.40 3.53 9.91
CA ASN A 111 2.39 3.87 8.49
C ASN A 111 3.80 4.18 7.96
N GLN A 112 4.67 4.82 8.75
CA GLN A 112 6.07 5.05 8.39
C GLN A 112 6.88 3.75 8.32
N ALA A 113 6.60 2.78 9.18
CA ALA A 113 7.23 1.47 9.11
C ALA A 113 6.79 0.70 7.85
N VAL A 114 5.50 0.77 7.51
CA VAL A 114 5.00 0.21 6.24
C VAL A 114 5.63 0.90 5.04
N GLU A 115 5.77 2.22 5.04
CA GLU A 115 6.42 2.97 3.95
C GLU A 115 7.83 2.42 3.67
N LYS A 116 8.65 2.23 4.70
CA LYS A 116 9.99 1.66 4.56
C LYS A 116 9.97 0.25 3.98
N LEU A 117 9.03 -0.59 4.43
CA LEU A 117 8.85 -1.94 3.89
C LEU A 117 8.50 -1.91 2.39
N LEU A 118 7.66 -0.96 1.97
CA LEU A 118 7.34 -0.76 0.56
C LEU A 118 8.57 -0.27 -0.23
N GLU A 119 9.35 0.66 0.32
CA GLU A 119 10.60 1.12 -0.29
C GLU A 119 11.62 -0.01 -0.47
N GLU A 120 11.80 -0.87 0.54
CA GLU A 120 12.68 -2.06 0.47
C GLU A 120 12.24 -3.05 -0.61
N LYS A 121 10.93 -3.16 -0.86
CA LYS A 121 10.37 -3.95 -1.97
C LYS A 121 10.50 -3.26 -3.33
N GLY A 122 10.85 -1.97 -3.36
CA GLY A 122 10.90 -1.15 -4.56
C GLY A 122 9.54 -0.54 -4.95
N PHE A 123 8.53 -0.62 -4.08
CA PHE A 123 7.21 -0.01 -4.24
C PHE A 123 7.23 1.48 -3.88
N VAL A 124 8.14 2.20 -4.53
CA VAL A 124 8.43 3.61 -4.30
C VAL A 124 7.39 4.46 -5.02
N MET A 125 6.85 5.45 -4.30
CA MET A 125 5.95 6.42 -4.87
C MET A 125 6.71 7.34 -5.85
N THR A 126 6.33 7.33 -7.13
CA THR A 126 6.97 8.15 -8.17
C THR A 126 6.00 9.17 -8.75
N ASP A 127 6.50 10.09 -9.58
CA ASP A 127 5.65 11.06 -10.29
C ASP A 127 4.69 10.42 -11.29
N GLN A 128 4.92 9.16 -11.67
CA GLN A 128 4.05 8.40 -12.56
C GLN A 128 2.77 7.91 -11.86
N ALA A 129 2.77 7.83 -10.54
CA ALA A 129 1.60 7.42 -9.76
C ALA A 129 0.46 8.42 -9.90
N HIS A 130 -0.79 7.93 -9.74
CA HIS A 130 -1.95 8.79 -9.81
C HIS A 130 -1.88 9.92 -8.77
N ALA A 131 -2.21 11.16 -9.16
CA ALA A 131 -2.03 12.33 -8.30
C ALA A 131 -2.76 12.20 -6.95
N SER A 132 -3.96 11.60 -6.94
CA SER A 132 -4.69 11.35 -5.69
C SER A 132 -3.98 10.34 -4.78
N ALA A 133 -3.31 9.34 -5.34
CA ALA A 133 -2.56 8.35 -4.56
C ALA A 133 -1.37 9.03 -3.87
N ARG A 134 -0.65 9.90 -4.58
CA ARG A 134 0.43 10.71 -4.01
C ARG A 134 -0.02 11.61 -2.86
N ILE A 135 -1.14 12.34 -3.04
CA ILE A 135 -1.69 13.23 -2.02
C ILE A 135 -2.13 12.43 -0.79
N ASN A 136 -2.87 11.33 -0.98
CA ASN A 136 -3.33 10.49 0.11
C ASN A 136 -2.17 9.89 0.91
N ARG A 137 -1.16 9.35 0.22
CA ARG A 137 0.04 8.77 0.86
C ARG A 137 0.77 9.80 1.72
N SER A 138 0.95 11.02 1.20
CA SER A 138 1.58 12.11 1.96
C SER A 138 0.82 12.42 3.26
N LEU A 139 -0.51 12.46 3.21
CA LEU A 139 -1.37 12.72 4.37
C LEU A 139 -1.36 11.57 5.40
N GLN A 140 -1.19 10.33 4.96
CA GLN A 140 -1.24 9.15 5.82
C GLN A 140 0.10 8.90 6.54
N ILE A 141 1.21 9.37 6.00
CA ILE A 141 2.56 9.18 6.57
C ILE A 141 2.96 10.35 7.47
N HIS A 142 2.50 11.56 7.15
CA HIS A 142 2.89 12.76 7.87
C HIS A 142 1.79 13.22 8.83
N ARG A 143 2.14 13.28 10.11
CA ARG A 143 1.31 13.94 11.11
C ARG A 143 1.09 15.40 10.71
N LYS A 144 -0.18 15.83 10.64
CA LYS A 144 -0.49 17.26 10.49
C LYS A 144 0.13 18.01 11.67
N ARG A 145 1.03 18.95 11.40
CA ARG A 145 1.49 19.90 12.42
C ARG A 145 0.25 20.68 12.88
N ARG A 146 -0.17 20.51 14.14
CA ARG A 146 -1.13 21.43 14.75
C ARG A 146 -0.44 22.78 14.82
N VAL A 147 -0.84 23.72 13.96
CA VAL A 147 -0.47 25.12 14.11
C VAL A 147 -1.22 25.60 15.34
N ASN A 148 -0.51 25.73 16.47
CA ASN A 148 -1.03 26.47 17.61
C ASN A 148 -1.25 27.92 17.17
N ARG A 149 -2.50 28.27 16.84
CA ARG A 149 -2.94 29.67 16.83
C ARG A 149 -3.11 30.11 18.28
N THR A 150 -2.00 30.26 18.98
CA THR A 150 -1.96 30.97 20.27
C THR A 150 -1.65 32.43 20.02
N GLY A 151 -2.60 33.31 20.36
CA GLY A 151 -2.33 34.71 20.69
C GLY A 151 -2.58 35.74 19.58
N PHE A 152 -3.84 36.08 19.33
CA PHE A 152 -4.20 37.47 19.03
C PHE A 152 -4.99 37.99 20.23
N SER A 153 -4.26 38.49 21.23
CA SER A 153 -4.85 39.42 22.21
C SER A 153 -4.77 40.79 21.54
N ARG A 154 -5.92 41.39 21.26
CA ARG A 154 -5.98 42.82 20.93
C ARG A 154 -5.81 43.60 22.23
N ASP A 155 -5.05 44.68 22.13
CA ASP A 155 -4.79 45.69 23.16
C ASP A 155 -6.07 46.24 23.79
#